data_AF-A0A7L6N268-F1
#
_entry.id   AF-A0A7L6N268-F1
#
_cell.length_a   1.000
_cell.length_b   1.000
_cell.length_c   1.000
_cell.angle_alpha   90.00
_cell.angle_beta   90.00
_cell.angle_gamma   90.00
#
_symmetry.space_group_name_H-M   'P 1'
#
loop_
_entity.id
_entity.type
_entity.pdbx_description
1 polymer ?
#
loop_
_entity_poly.entity_id
_entity_poly.type
_entity_poly.pdbx_seq_one_letter_code
_entity_poly.pdbx_strand_id
1 'polypeptide(L)' 'MKSHKTAFLIFNMITQFFIETFVAMIAGYFLGKWLDGILFDQKAILTYVLVILGIFAGLRNFIKRALKFEKEGENNEK' A
#
# COMPACT_ATOMS: atom_id res chain seq x y z
N MET A 1 16.00 -22.69 13.62
CA MET A 1 16.33 -21.24 13.59
C MET A 1 16.00 -20.51 12.29
N LYS A 2 15.63 -21.18 11.17
CA LYS A 2 15.21 -20.50 9.91
C LYS A 2 13.76 -19.95 9.95
N SER A 3 12.83 -20.64 10.60
CA SER A 3 11.40 -20.28 10.62
C SER A 3 11.08 -18.94 11.32
N HIS A 4 11.74 -18.60 12.43
CA HIS A 4 11.48 -17.35 13.14
C HIS A 4 11.87 -16.10 12.34
N LYS A 5 12.95 -16.16 11.55
CA LYS A 5 13.39 -15.04 10.70
C LYS A 5 12.38 -14.79 9.56
N THR A 6 11.88 -15.85 8.95
CA THR A 6 10.84 -15.76 7.90
C THR A 6 9.54 -15.17 8.46
N ALA A 7 9.09 -15.64 9.63
CA ALA A 7 7.89 -15.09 10.28
C ALA A 7 8.04 -13.59 10.58
N PHE A 8 9.20 -13.17 11.08
CA PHE A 8 9.49 -11.76 11.34
C PHE A 8 9.48 -10.92 10.05
N LEU A 9 10.06 -11.42 8.95
CA LEU A 9 10.06 -10.73 7.66
C LEU A 9 8.65 -10.57 7.08
N ILE A 10 7.83 -11.63 7.14
CA ILE A 10 6.42 -11.57 6.70
C ILE A 10 5.64 -10.56 7.55
N PHE A 11 5.82 -10.59 8.87
CA PHE A 11 5.18 -9.64 9.78
C PHE A 11 5.57 -8.19 9.45
N ASN A 12 6.86 -7.94 9.21
CA ASN A 12 7.33 -6.61 8.82
C ASN A 12 6.75 -6.18 7.47
N MET A 13 6.68 -7.07 6.49
CA MET A 13 6.10 -6.78 5.17
C MET A 13 4.61 -6.41 5.25
N ILE A 14 3.84 -7.14 6.07
CA ILE A 14 2.42 -6.85 6.33
C ILE A 14 2.27 -5.49 7.02
N THR A 15 3.04 -5.24 8.09
CA THR A 15 3.02 -3.98 8.83
C THR A 15 3.32 -2.80 7.90
N GLN A 16 4.35 -2.93 7.07
CA GLN A 16 4.73 -1.90 6.11
C GLN A 16 3.63 -1.66 5.06
N PHE A 17 2.97 -2.72 4.58
CA PHE A 17 1.81 -2.57 3.69
C PHE A 17 0.69 -1.75 4.31
N PHE A 18 0.33 -1.99 5.57
CA PHE A 18 -0.70 -1.22 6.26
C PHE A 18 -0.31 0.24 6.43
N ILE A 19 0.93 0.53 6.84
CA ILE A 19 1.43 1.90 6.98
C ILE A 19 1.37 2.62 5.64
N GLU A 20 1.88 2.01 4.57
CA GLU A 20 1.89 2.64 3.25
C GLU A 20 0.49 2.86 2.70
N THR A 21 -0.40 1.89 2.87
CA THR A 21 -1.80 2.01 2.44
C THR A 21 -2.49 3.12 3.21
N PHE A 22 -2.27 3.20 4.52
CA PHE A 22 -2.84 4.26 5.36
C PHE A 22 -2.34 5.65 4.96
N VAL A 23 -1.03 5.79 4.72
CA VAL A 23 -0.43 7.05 4.24
C VAL A 23 -0.98 7.42 2.87
N ALA A 24 -1.11 6.46 1.95
CA ALA A 24 -1.67 6.70 0.61
C ALA A 24 -3.14 7.11 0.67
N MET A 25 -3.93 6.49 1.54
CA MET A 25 -5.34 6.86 1.77
C MET A 25 -5.46 8.27 2.36
N ILE A 26 -4.64 8.63 3.36
CA ILE A 26 -4.62 9.98 3.93
C ILE A 26 -4.26 11.01 2.86
N ALA A 27 -3.20 10.75 2.09
CA ALA A 27 -2.79 11.63 1.01
C ALA A 27 -3.91 11.79 -0.04
N GLY A 28 -4.52 10.68 -0.46
CA GLY A 28 -5.65 10.68 -1.38
C GLY A 28 -6.87 11.44 -0.86
N TYR A 29 -7.17 11.30 0.44
CA TYR A 29 -8.27 12.02 1.08
C TYR A 29 -8.04 13.53 1.08
N PHE A 30 -6.87 13.99 1.53
CA PHE A 30 -6.58 15.43 1.59
C PHE A 30 -6.49 16.06 0.20
N LEU A 31 -5.82 15.39 -0.73
CA LEU A 31 -5.74 15.86 -2.13
C LEU A 31 -7.12 15.88 -2.79
N GLY A 32 -7.90 14.82 -2.61
CA GLY A 32 -9.24 14.74 -3.17
C GLY A 32 -10.19 15.77 -2.58
N LYS A 33 -10.16 15.97 -1.27
CA LYS A 33 -10.98 16.99 -0.61
C LYS A 33 -10.63 18.39 -1.09
N TRP A 34 -9.34 18.67 -1.27
CA TRP A 34 -8.89 19.96 -1.80
C TRP A 34 -9.36 20.18 -3.24
N LEU A 35 -9.24 19.17 -4.11
CA LEU A 35 -9.70 19.23 -5.49
C LEU A 35 -11.24 19.32 -5.60
N ASP A 36 -11.97 18.54 -4.80
CA ASP A 36 -13.43 18.55 -4.74
C ASP A 36 -13.97 19.92 -4.30
N GLY A 37 -13.26 20.60 -3.39
CA GLY A 37 -13.59 21.96 -2.97
C GLY A 37 -13.44 23.01 -4.07
N ILE A 38 -12.56 22.76 -5.06
CA ILE A 38 -12.32 23.69 -6.18
C ILE A 38 -13.24 23.37 -7.37
N LEU A 39 -13.49 22.08 -7.65
CA LEU A 39 -14.06 21.62 -8.91
C LEU A 39 -15.51 21.13 -8.83
N PHE A 40 -15.99 20.71 -7.65
CA PHE A 40 -17.23 19.92 -7.54
C PHE A 40 -18.19 20.39 -6.44
N ASP A 41 -18.15 21.66 -6.03
CA ASP A 41 -19.02 22.25 -4.99
C ASP A 41 -19.08 21.37 -3.72
N GLN A 42 -17.92 20.92 -3.24
CA GLN A 42 -17.77 20.09 -2.03
C GLN A 42 -18.38 18.67 -2.12
N LYS A 43 -18.78 18.20 -3.30
CA LYS A 43 -19.13 16.78 -3.49
C LYS A 43 -17.86 15.93 -3.40
N ALA A 44 -17.86 14.88 -2.58
CA ALA A 44 -16.68 14.06 -2.27
C ALA A 44 -16.26 13.05 -3.36
N ILE A 45 -16.44 13.39 -4.65
CA ILE A 45 -16.25 12.44 -5.76
C ILE A 45 -14.77 12.10 -5.94
N LEU A 46 -13.89 13.09 -6.10
CA LEU A 46 -12.45 12.86 -6.27
C LEU A 46 -11.81 12.29 -5.00
N THR A 47 -12.31 12.69 -3.84
CA THR A 47 -11.91 12.12 -2.55
C THR A 47 -12.06 10.61 -2.56
N TYR A 48 -13.23 10.08 -2.94
CA TYR A 48 -13.43 8.63 -3.01
C TYR A 48 -12.54 7.97 -4.06
N VAL A 49 -12.42 8.56 -5.25
CA VAL A 49 -11.58 8.02 -6.33
C VAL A 49 -10.12 7.93 -5.89
N LEU A 50 -9.56 8.99 -5.31
CA LEU A 50 -8.15 9.05 -4.90
C LEU A 50 -7.85 8.14 -3.71
N VAL A 51 -8.77 8.01 -2.74
CA VAL A 51 -8.63 7.04 -1.65
C VAL A 51 -8.60 5.61 -2.19
N ILE A 52 -9.52 5.26 -3.10
CA ILE A 52 -9.55 3.95 -3.74
C ILE A 52 -8.25 3.68 -4.51
N LEU A 53 -7.75 4.67 -5.26
CA LEU A 53 -6.46 4.57 -5.95
C LEU A 53 -5.30 4.38 -4.96
N GLY A 54 -5.34 5.02 -3.79
CA GLY A 54 -4.37 4.82 -2.71
C GLY A 54 -4.35 3.39 -2.20
N ILE A 55 -5.52 2.76 -2.03
CA ILE A 55 -5.62 1.33 -1.66
C ILE A 55 -4.99 0.44 -2.73
N PHE A 56 -5.32 0.67 -4.00
CA PHE A 56 -4.72 -0.08 -5.11
C PHE A 56 -3.20 0.11 -5.22
N ALA A 57 -2.70 1.31 -4.92
CA ALA A 57 -1.26 1.58 -4.88
C ALA A 57 -0.57 0.76 -3.76
N GLY A 58 -1.16 0.72 -2.56
CA GLY A 58 -0.70 -0.12 -1.46
C GLY A 58 -0.66 -1.61 -1.83
N LEU A 59 -1.75 -2.12 -2.42
CA LEU A 59 -1.84 -3.51 -2.88
C LEU A 59 -0.77 -3.84 -3.93
N ARG A 60 -0.57 -2.97 -4.93
CA ARG A 60 0.46 -3.17 -5.96
C ARG A 60 1.85 -3.23 -5.35
N ASN A 61 2.15 -2.36 -4.38
CA ASN A 61 3.45 -2.33 -3.71
C ASN A 61 3.69 -3.58 -2.85
N PHE A 62 2.64 -4.09 -2.19
CA PHE A 62 2.71 -5.34 -1.45
C PHE A 62 2.96 -6.53 -2.37
N ILE A 63 2.19 -6.66 -3.46
CA ILE A 63 2.36 -7.75 -4.45
C ILE A 63 3.79 -7.74 -5.02
N LYS A 64 4.31 -6.58 -5.41
CA LYS A 64 5.70 -6.45 -5.89
C LYS A 64 6.73 -6.94 -4.89
N ARG A 65 6.52 -6.64 -3.59
CA ARG A 65 7.40 -7.10 -2.51
C ARG A 65 7.30 -8.59 -2.28
N ALA A 66 6.09 -9.14 -2.25
CA ALA A 66 5.86 -10.57 -2.10
C ALA A 66 6.53 -11.37 -3.23
N LEU A 67 6.36 -10.94 -4.48
CA LEU A 67 7.01 -11.57 -5.65
C LEU A 67 8.54 -11.48 -5.60
N LYS A 68 9.09 -10.37 -5.09
CA LYS A 68 10.54 -10.23 -4.91
C LYS A 68 11.05 -11.17 -3.82
N PHE A 69 10.32 -11.29 -2.72
CA PHE A 69 10.66 -12.19 -1.61
C PHE A 69 10.65 -13.66 -2.05
N GLU A 70 9.68 -14.08 -2.85
CA GLU A 70 9.61 -15.42 -3.42
C GLU A 70 10.83 -15.73 -4.31
N LYS A 71 11.19 -14.81 -5.23
CA LYS A 71 12.36 -14.97 -6.10
C LYS A 71 13.69 -15.01 -5.34
N GLU A 72 13.84 -14.20 -4.30
CA GLU A 72 15.05 -14.22 -3.46
C GLU A 72 15.13 -15.49 -2.60
N GLY A 73 13.99 -16.09 -2.24
CA GLY A 73 13.92 -17.40 -1.59
C GLY A 73 14.50 -18.51 -2.48
N GLU A 74 14.12 -18.56 -3.75
CA GLU A 74 14.61 -19.57 -4.71
C GLU A 74 16.12 -19.44 -5.02
N ASN A 75 16.66 -18.23 -5.05
CA ASN A 75 18.07 -18.00 -5.39
C ASN A 75 19.05 -18.32 -4.25
N ASN A 76 18.58 -18.43 -3.00
CA ASN A 76 19.42 -18.79 -1.85
C ASN A 76 19.50 -20.32 -1.61
N GLU A 77 18.78 -21.12 -2.39
CA GLU A 77 18.78 -22.59 -2.31
C GLU A 77 19.53 -23.28 -3.47
N LYS A 78 20.05 -22.53 -4.44
CA LYS A 78 20.98 -23.01 -5.48
C LYS A 78 22.42 -22.65 -5.16
#